data_AF-A0A526TRM8-F1
#
_entry.id   AF-A0A526TRM8-F1
#
_cell.length_a   1.000
_cell.length_b   1.000
_cell.length_c   1.000
_cell.angle_alpha   90.00
_cell.angle_beta   90.00
_cell.angle_gamma   90.00
#
_symmetry.space_group_name_H-M   'P 1'
#
loop_
_entity.id
_entity.type
_entity.pdbx_description
1 polymer ?
#
loop_
_entity_poly.entity_id
_entity_poly.type
_entity_poly.pdbx_seq_one_letter_code
_entity_poly.pdbx_strand_id
1 'polypeptide(L)'
;CTKTFVAAALVKLAQDGKLELGAPIASWFPDLPGAKDISVRQLINHRSGLPEFEYYIPMDPSRQWTPQQLVDIAFVSDKQKAPGGPAVYNNTGYVLAGMVIEAVSGQSLGGYVRSAVLHPLGLTNTWSPATEAFPEKSMVRGYYHRPPPAANAPAD
;
A
#
# COMPACT_ATOMS: atom_id res chain seq x y z
N CYS A 1 -1.32 3.25 -10.08
CA CYS A 1 -2.78 3.01 -10.29
C CYS A 1 -3.43 2.16 -9.19
N THR A 2 -2.77 1.14 -8.65
CA THR A 2 -3.31 0.23 -7.59
C THR A 2 -3.96 0.95 -6.41
N LYS A 3 -3.42 2.09 -5.98
CA LYS A 3 -3.95 2.94 -4.91
C LYS A 3 -5.45 3.23 -5.05
N THR A 4 -5.94 3.46 -6.27
CA THR A 4 -7.37 3.72 -6.50
C THR A 4 -8.24 2.50 -6.16
N PHE A 5 -7.80 1.28 -6.50
CA PHE A 5 -8.53 0.05 -6.16
C PHE A 5 -8.53 -0.22 -4.65
N VAL A 6 -7.39 -0.01 -3.99
CA VAL A 6 -7.27 -0.13 -2.53
C VAL A 6 -8.18 0.89 -1.83
N ALA A 7 -8.17 2.14 -2.27
CA ALA A 7 -9.05 3.17 -1.72
C ALA A 7 -10.54 2.84 -1.94
N ALA A 8 -10.91 2.37 -3.15
CA ALA A 8 -12.28 1.97 -3.44
C ALA A 8 -12.73 0.80 -2.55
N ALA A 9 -11.89 -0.22 -2.36
CA ALA A 9 -12.16 -1.34 -1.47
C ALA A 9 -12.31 -0.91 0.00
N LEU A 10 -11.42 -0.03 0.49
CA LEU A 10 -11.50 0.48 1.86
C LEU A 10 -12.76 1.33 2.09
N VAL A 11 -13.13 2.17 1.11
CA VAL A 11 -14.37 2.96 1.15
C VAL A 11 -15.59 2.06 1.07
N LYS A 12 -15.55 0.96 0.30
CA LYS A 12 -16.62 -0.03 0.24
C LYS A 12 -16.88 -0.69 1.59
N LEU A 13 -15.82 -1.08 2.32
CA LEU A 13 -15.95 -1.59 3.70
C LEU A 13 -16.61 -0.56 4.62
N ALA A 14 -16.26 0.73 4.47
CA ALA A 14 -16.89 1.79 5.24
C ALA A 14 -18.37 1.98 4.88
N GLN A 15 -18.73 1.92 3.59
CA GLN A 15 -20.13 1.96 3.13
C GLN A 15 -20.95 0.79 3.67
N ASP A 16 -20.33 -0.38 3.80
CA ASP A 16 -20.96 -1.58 4.36
C ASP A 16 -21.02 -1.58 5.91
N GLY A 17 -20.61 -0.47 6.55
CA GLY A 17 -20.61 -0.32 8.01
C GLY A 17 -19.60 -1.21 8.73
N LYS A 18 -18.58 -1.74 8.03
CA LYS A 18 -17.58 -2.64 8.60
C LYS A 18 -16.44 -1.90 9.30
N LEU A 19 -16.25 -0.63 8.98
CA LEU A 19 -15.29 0.27 9.62
C LEU A 19 -15.74 1.73 9.45
N GLU A 20 -15.16 2.64 10.23
CA GLU A 20 -15.33 4.07 10.03
C GLU A 20 -14.07 4.70 9.46
N LEU A 21 -14.20 5.53 8.42
CA LEU A 21 -13.05 6.24 7.84
C LEU A 21 -12.41 7.22 8.84
N GLY A 22 -13.16 7.69 9.83
CA GLY A 22 -12.67 8.57 10.89
C GLY A 22 -12.02 7.84 12.06
N ALA A 23 -12.19 6.52 12.17
CA ALA A 23 -11.65 5.76 13.29
C ALA A 23 -10.11 5.78 13.28
N PRO A 24 -9.47 5.81 14.47
CA PRO A 24 -8.03 5.69 14.57
C PRO A 24 -7.58 4.31 14.10
N ILE A 25 -6.40 4.23 13.49
CA ILE A 25 -5.85 2.97 13.00
C ILE A 25 -5.34 2.07 14.14
N ALA A 26 -5.28 2.59 15.38
CA ALA A 26 -4.92 1.85 16.59
C ALA A 26 -5.79 0.62 16.84
N SER A 27 -7.00 0.54 16.28
CA SER A 27 -7.85 -0.66 16.33
C SER A 27 -7.22 -1.88 15.63
N TRP A 28 -6.32 -1.64 14.66
CA TRP A 28 -5.63 -2.69 13.91
C TRP A 28 -4.12 -2.71 14.18
N PHE A 29 -3.54 -1.56 14.55
CA PHE A 29 -2.10 -1.42 14.78
C PHE A 29 -1.85 -0.73 16.14
N PRO A 30 -2.19 -1.37 17.27
CA PRO A 30 -2.13 -0.74 18.59
C PRO A 30 -0.72 -0.28 18.99
N ASP A 31 0.31 -0.98 18.50
CA ASP A 31 1.72 -0.73 18.83
C ASP A 31 2.42 0.18 17.80
N LEU A 32 1.73 0.60 16.73
CA LEU A 32 2.31 1.44 15.70
C LEU A 32 2.43 2.90 16.20
N PRO A 33 3.60 3.54 16.11
CA PRO A 33 3.78 4.90 16.60
C PRO A 33 2.81 5.91 15.98
N GLY A 34 2.05 6.63 16.82
CA GLY A 34 1.04 7.60 16.37
C GLY A 34 -0.27 6.99 15.85
N ALA A 35 -0.49 5.68 15.97
CA ALA A 35 -1.70 5.01 15.48
C ALA A 35 -3.02 5.55 16.07
N LYS A 36 -2.97 6.15 17.26
CA LYS A 36 -4.14 6.77 17.91
C LYS A 36 -4.54 8.09 17.26
N ASP A 37 -3.60 8.76 16.57
CA ASP A 37 -3.77 10.08 15.97
C ASP A 37 -3.96 10.01 14.45
N ILE A 38 -3.71 8.84 13.86
CA ILE A 38 -3.90 8.58 12.43
C ILE A 38 -5.25 7.88 12.23
N SER A 39 -6.12 8.47 11.43
CA SER A 39 -7.39 7.89 10.99
C SER A 39 -7.24 6.99 9.76
N VAL A 40 -8.18 6.07 9.55
CA VAL A 40 -8.26 5.23 8.35
C VAL A 40 -8.26 6.08 7.07
N ARG A 41 -8.98 7.21 7.05
CA ARG A 41 -9.02 8.14 5.91
C ARG A 41 -7.64 8.71 5.58
N GLN A 42 -6.81 8.96 6.60
CA GLN A 42 -5.49 9.55 6.40
C GLN A 42 -4.50 8.60 5.71
N LEU A 43 -4.75 7.28 5.78
CA LEU A 43 -3.98 6.28 5.04
C LEU A 43 -4.11 6.46 3.52
N ILE A 44 -5.29 6.83 3.03
CA ILE A 44 -5.62 6.90 1.59
C ILE A 44 -5.73 8.32 1.03
N ASN A 45 -5.39 9.34 1.82
CA ASN A 45 -5.39 10.74 1.35
C ASN A 45 -4.01 11.41 1.43
N HIS A 46 -2.96 10.64 1.77
CA HIS A 46 -1.59 11.12 1.89
C HIS A 46 -1.36 12.16 3.00
N ARG A 47 -2.15 12.14 4.08
CA ARG A 47 -2.03 13.08 5.22
C ARG A 47 -1.80 12.38 6.57
N SER A 48 -1.33 11.14 6.54
CA SER A 48 -1.02 10.35 7.75
C SER A 48 0.25 10.83 8.46
N GLY A 49 1.18 11.45 7.73
CA GLY A 49 2.51 11.76 8.25
C GLY A 49 3.40 10.53 8.45
N LEU A 50 2.99 9.35 7.94
CA LEU A 50 3.77 8.12 8.03
C LEU A 50 5.13 8.25 7.30
N PRO A 51 6.17 7.57 7.78
CA PRO A 51 7.43 7.46 7.06
C PRO A 51 7.26 6.69 5.73
N GLU A 52 8.17 6.87 4.78
CA GLU A 52 8.14 6.24 3.45
C GLU A 52 9.22 5.14 3.30
N PHE A 53 8.86 3.96 2.77
CA PHE A 53 9.82 2.86 2.56
C PHE A 53 10.42 2.83 1.15
N GLU A 54 9.74 3.37 0.13
CA GLU A 54 10.07 3.13 -1.29
C GLU A 54 11.51 3.54 -1.64
N TYR A 55 12.03 4.59 -0.99
CA TYR A 55 13.39 5.08 -1.22
C TYR A 55 14.49 4.21 -0.58
N TYR A 56 14.11 3.24 0.24
CA TYR A 56 15.02 2.42 1.05
C TYR A 56 14.98 0.93 0.69
N ILE A 57 14.20 0.56 -0.33
CA ILE A 57 14.18 -0.79 -0.86
C ILE A 57 14.97 -0.85 -2.18
N PRO A 58 15.72 -1.95 -2.43
CA PRO A 58 16.39 -2.15 -3.70
C PRO A 58 15.36 -2.38 -4.80
N MET A 59 15.67 -1.91 -6.01
CA MET A 59 14.92 -2.24 -7.22
C MET A 59 15.28 -3.66 -7.69
N ASP A 60 14.87 -4.66 -6.91
CA ASP A 60 15.09 -6.08 -7.16
C ASP A 60 13.75 -6.80 -7.33
N PRO A 61 13.36 -7.18 -8.56
CA PRO A 61 12.07 -7.82 -8.83
C PRO A 61 11.99 -9.26 -8.31
N SER A 62 13.11 -9.88 -7.93
CA SER A 62 13.13 -11.23 -7.34
C SER A 62 12.78 -11.22 -5.86
N ARG A 63 12.87 -10.04 -5.21
CA ARG A 63 12.63 -9.91 -3.78
C ARG A 63 11.16 -9.73 -3.46
N GLN A 64 10.65 -10.62 -2.62
CA GLN A 64 9.29 -10.52 -2.08
C GLN A 64 9.33 -9.87 -0.70
N TRP A 65 8.44 -8.91 -0.50
CA TRP A 65 8.26 -8.22 0.77
C TRP A 65 6.88 -8.52 1.33
N THR A 66 6.82 -8.85 2.61
CA THR A 66 5.55 -8.84 3.34
C THR A 66 5.13 -7.39 3.63
N PRO A 67 3.82 -7.10 3.78
CA PRO A 67 3.35 -5.78 4.19
C PRO A 67 4.04 -5.27 5.46
N GLN A 68 4.21 -6.14 6.46
CA GLN A 68 4.85 -5.76 7.73
C GLN A 68 6.32 -5.34 7.53
N GLN A 69 7.09 -6.06 6.70
CA GLN A 69 8.48 -5.67 6.42
C GLN A 69 8.59 -4.28 5.79
N LEU A 70 7.67 -3.92 4.89
CA LEU A 70 7.66 -2.59 4.28
C LEU A 70 7.35 -1.50 5.32
N VAL A 71 6.42 -1.78 6.24
CA VAL A 71 6.13 -0.88 7.37
C VAL A 71 7.36 -0.74 8.26
N ASP A 72 8.00 -1.85 8.64
CA ASP A 72 9.20 -1.84 9.49
C ASP A 72 10.34 -1.04 8.84
N ILE A 73 10.58 -1.23 7.53
CA ILE A 73 11.59 -0.47 6.77
C ILE A 73 11.30 1.03 6.82
N ALA A 74 10.04 1.44 6.64
CA ALA A 74 9.66 2.84 6.71
C ALA A 74 10.03 3.43 8.08
N PHE A 75 9.64 2.76 9.17
CA PHE A 75 9.85 3.25 10.53
C PHE A 75 11.32 3.26 10.97
N VAL A 76 12.16 2.40 10.39
CA VAL A 76 13.61 2.41 10.65
C VAL A 76 14.35 3.45 9.80
N SER A 77 13.89 3.70 8.58
CA SER A 77 14.66 4.44 7.57
C SER A 77 14.26 5.91 7.41
N ASP A 78 13.02 6.27 7.75
CA ASP A 78 12.49 7.61 7.51
C ASP A 78 11.78 8.20 8.75
N LYS A 79 11.60 9.52 8.76
CA LYS A 79 11.04 10.25 9.90
C LYS A 79 9.53 10.43 9.76
N GLN A 80 8.79 9.97 10.76
CA GLN A 80 7.37 10.28 10.90
C GLN A 80 7.15 11.78 11.14
N LYS A 81 6.07 12.30 10.56
CA LYS A 81 5.56 13.67 10.72
C LYS A 81 4.20 13.65 11.43
N ALA A 82 3.73 14.82 11.85
CA ALA A 82 2.43 14.95 12.50
C ALA A 82 1.28 14.53 11.56
N PRO A 83 0.32 13.71 12.04
CA PRO A 83 -0.90 13.38 11.30
C PRO A 83 -1.75 14.62 11.01
N GLY A 84 -2.47 14.61 9.89
CA GLY A 84 -3.37 15.70 9.49
C GLY A 84 -2.67 16.90 8.84
N GLY A 85 -1.35 16.88 8.73
CA GLY A 85 -0.55 17.90 8.06
C GLY A 85 -0.79 18.01 6.54
N PRO A 86 0.13 18.67 5.80
CA PRO A 86 0.08 18.74 4.35
C PRO A 86 0.03 17.35 3.70
N ALA A 87 -0.55 17.27 2.51
CA ALA A 87 -0.53 16.04 1.74
C ALA A 87 0.88 15.76 1.23
N VAL A 88 1.46 14.63 1.65
CA VAL A 88 2.76 14.13 1.21
C VAL A 88 2.55 12.70 0.73
N TYR A 89 2.83 12.46 -0.54
CA TYR A 89 2.66 11.14 -1.16
C TYR A 89 3.35 10.07 -0.32
N ASN A 90 2.64 8.98 -0.04
CA ASN A 90 3.09 7.97 0.89
C ASN A 90 2.55 6.59 0.49
N ASN A 91 3.45 5.62 0.31
CA ASN A 91 3.14 4.22 0.00
C ASN A 91 2.81 3.43 1.26
N THR A 92 3.48 3.71 2.38
CA THR A 92 3.25 3.05 3.68
C THR A 92 1.78 3.13 4.10
N GLY A 93 1.12 4.27 3.90
CA GLY A 93 -0.30 4.45 4.16
C GLY A 93 -1.17 3.48 3.37
N TYR A 94 -0.82 3.20 2.11
CA TYR A 94 -1.55 2.24 1.28
C TYR A 94 -1.24 0.78 1.62
N VAL A 95 -0.03 0.47 2.12
CA VAL A 95 0.30 -0.84 2.67
C VAL A 95 -0.57 -1.10 3.91
N LEU A 96 -0.62 -0.16 4.85
CA LEU A 96 -1.47 -0.24 6.03
C LEU A 96 -2.96 -0.30 5.67
N ALA A 97 -3.40 0.45 4.65
CA ALA A 97 -4.78 0.36 4.15
C ALA A 97 -5.11 -1.05 3.64
N GLY A 98 -4.16 -1.70 2.95
CA GLY A 98 -4.27 -3.10 2.56
C GLY A 98 -4.43 -4.02 3.76
N MET A 99 -3.58 -3.86 4.78
CA MET A 99 -3.65 -4.65 6.01
C MET A 99 -4.97 -4.44 6.77
N VAL A 100 -5.52 -3.22 6.80
CA VAL A 100 -6.86 -2.95 7.37
C VAL A 100 -7.94 -3.69 6.58
N ILE A 101 -7.89 -3.66 5.24
CA ILE A 101 -8.85 -4.40 4.40
C ILE A 101 -8.79 -5.89 4.74
N GLU A 102 -7.61 -6.48 4.86
CA GLU A 102 -7.45 -7.90 5.18
C GLU A 102 -8.01 -8.23 6.56
N ALA A 103 -7.66 -7.43 7.57
CA ALA A 103 -8.13 -7.61 8.94
C ALA A 103 -9.66 -7.49 9.08
N VAL A 104 -10.28 -6.55 8.36
CA VAL A 104 -11.74 -6.31 8.45
C VAL A 104 -12.53 -7.31 7.60
N SER A 105 -12.01 -7.70 6.43
CA SER A 105 -12.73 -8.57 5.50
C SER A 105 -12.49 -10.06 5.72
N GLY A 106 -11.39 -10.44 6.38
CA GLY A 106 -10.94 -11.83 6.50
C GLY A 106 -10.44 -12.45 5.18
N GLN A 107 -10.24 -11.63 4.15
CA GLN A 107 -9.76 -12.05 2.83
C GLN A 107 -8.38 -11.43 2.57
N SER A 108 -7.60 -12.02 1.66
CA SER A 108 -6.43 -11.32 1.12
C SER A 108 -6.84 -10.05 0.40
N LEU A 109 -5.94 -9.06 0.31
CA LEU A 109 -6.22 -7.79 -0.37
C LEU A 109 -6.73 -8.00 -1.79
N GLY A 110 -6.06 -8.86 -2.58
CA GLY A 110 -6.51 -9.18 -3.93
C GLY A 110 -7.86 -9.89 -3.96
N GLY A 111 -8.13 -10.81 -3.03
CA GLY A 111 -9.40 -11.50 -2.92
C GLY A 111 -10.57 -10.54 -2.64
N TYR A 112 -10.39 -9.61 -1.69
CA TYR A 112 -11.41 -8.61 -1.39
C TYR A 112 -11.58 -7.60 -2.53
N VAL A 113 -10.49 -7.08 -3.11
CA VAL A 113 -10.57 -6.19 -4.29
C VAL A 113 -11.27 -6.89 -5.46
N ARG A 114 -10.99 -8.16 -5.69
CA ARG A 114 -11.64 -8.94 -6.73
C ARG A 114 -13.13 -9.06 -6.49
N SER A 115 -13.54 -9.51 -5.31
CA SER A 115 -14.95 -9.75 -5.00
C SER A 115 -15.77 -8.46 -4.89
N ALA A 116 -15.21 -7.41 -4.29
CA ALA A 116 -15.91 -6.17 -3.99
C ALA A 116 -15.86 -5.13 -5.12
N VAL A 117 -14.83 -5.17 -5.99
CA VAL A 117 -14.60 -4.14 -7.03
C VAL A 117 -14.54 -4.75 -8.43
N LEU A 118 -13.69 -5.76 -8.67
CA LEU A 118 -13.44 -6.24 -10.03
C LEU A 118 -14.61 -7.06 -10.60
N HIS A 119 -15.14 -8.01 -9.84
CA HIS A 119 -16.23 -8.90 -10.26
C HIS A 119 -17.52 -8.14 -10.60
N PRO A 120 -18.02 -7.21 -9.75
CA PRO A 120 -19.23 -6.44 -10.08
C PRO A 120 -19.10 -5.60 -11.36
N LEU A 121 -17.88 -5.25 -11.75
CA LEU A 121 -17.58 -4.46 -12.94
C LEU A 121 -17.20 -5.31 -14.17
N GLY A 122 -17.18 -6.64 -14.04
CA GLY A 122 -16.78 -7.53 -15.14
C GLY A 122 -15.31 -7.43 -15.54
N LEU A 123 -14.43 -6.97 -14.64
CA LEU A 123 -13.00 -6.79 -14.91
C LEU A 123 -12.25 -8.12 -14.78
N THR A 124 -12.29 -8.95 -15.83
CA THR A 124 -11.71 -10.29 -15.85
C THR A 124 -10.21 -10.32 -16.17
N ASN A 125 -9.67 -9.23 -16.74
CA ASN A 125 -8.24 -9.10 -17.09
C ASN A 125 -7.48 -8.20 -16.09
N THR A 126 -7.72 -8.39 -14.80
CA THR A 126 -7.11 -7.59 -13.72
C THR A 126 -6.78 -8.48 -12.53
N TRP A 127 -5.56 -8.39 -12.04
CA TRP A 127 -5.01 -9.24 -10.97
C TRP A 127 -4.14 -8.43 -10.01
N SER A 128 -4.05 -8.91 -8.77
CA SER A 128 -3.09 -8.47 -7.76
C SER A 128 -1.98 -9.53 -7.64
N PRO A 129 -0.81 -9.37 -8.29
CA PRO A 129 0.25 -10.38 -8.30
C PRO A 129 0.78 -10.77 -6.91
N ALA A 130 0.63 -9.89 -5.92
CA ALA A 130 1.03 -10.16 -4.54
C ALA A 130 0.19 -11.25 -3.87
N THR A 131 -1.02 -11.50 -4.38
CA THR A 131 -2.03 -12.36 -3.74
C THR A 131 -2.73 -13.29 -4.72
N GLU A 132 -2.40 -13.22 -6.02
CA GLU A 132 -3.10 -13.90 -7.10
C GLU A 132 -2.14 -14.29 -8.22
N ALA A 133 -2.37 -15.45 -8.82
CA ALA A 133 -1.73 -15.82 -10.09
C ALA A 133 -2.34 -14.98 -11.23
N PHE A 134 -1.52 -14.67 -12.24
CA PHE A 134 -1.89 -13.90 -13.42
C PHE A 134 -1.23 -14.49 -14.68
N PRO A 135 -1.75 -14.22 -15.89
CA PRO A 135 -1.19 -14.79 -17.12
C PRO A 135 0.10 -14.08 -17.52
N GLU A 136 1.23 -14.42 -16.88
CA GLU A 136 2.54 -13.79 -17.10
C GLU A 136 2.93 -13.70 -18.58
N LYS A 137 2.64 -14.77 -19.35
CA LYS A 137 2.95 -14.84 -20.79
C LYS A 137 2.16 -13.86 -21.65
N SER A 138 1.06 -13.32 -21.13
CA SER A 138 0.20 -12.34 -21.81
C SER A 138 0.55 -10.90 -21.48
N MET A 139 1.53 -10.67 -20.59
CA MET A 139 1.95 -9.33 -20.19
C MET A 139 2.97 -8.74 -21.17
N VAL A 140 2.85 -7.43 -21.42
CA VAL A 140 3.90 -6.69 -22.13
C VAL A 140 5.18 -6.64 -21.31
N ARG A 141 6.34 -6.61 -21.98
CA ARG A 141 7.64 -6.49 -21.31
C ARG A 141 7.84 -5.08 -20.76
N GLY A 142 8.32 -4.98 -19.52
CA GLY A 142 8.83 -3.73 -18.96
C GLY A 142 10.26 -3.48 -19.41
N TYR A 143 10.55 -2.28 -19.91
CA TYR A 143 11.90 -1.85 -20.29
C TYR A 143 12.33 -0.69 -19.41
N TYR A 144 13.35 -0.91 -18.58
CA TYR A 144 13.96 0.13 -17.76
C TYR A 144 15.27 0.60 -18.39
N HIS A 145 15.32 1.88 -18.77
CA HIS A 145 16.55 2.50 -19.25
C HIS A 145 17.30 3.06 -18.06
N ARG A 146 18.27 2.30 -17.55
CA ARG A 146 19.12 2.75 -16.44
C ARG A 146 19.91 3.99 -16.91
N PRO A 147 19.87 5.12 -16.19
CA PRO A 147 20.72 6.25 -16.50
C PRO A 147 22.18 5.79 -16.50
N PRO A 148 23.04 6.35 -17.37
CA PRO A 148 24.48 6.12 -17.25
C PRO A 148 24.94 6.51 -15.83
N PRO A 149 25.94 5.81 -15.26
CA PRO A 149 26.52 6.20 -13.99
C PRO A 149 26.91 7.68 -14.03
N ALA A 150 26.79 8.39 -12.92
CA ALA A 150 27.39 9.72 -12.81
C ALA A 150 28.89 9.60 -13.17
N ALA A 151 29.44 10.59 -13.89
CA ALA A 151 30.81 10.53 -14.41
C ALA A 151 31.90 10.27 -13.34
N ASN A 152 31.56 10.44 -12.06
CA ASN A 152 32.44 10.26 -10.91
C ASN A 152 31.93 9.19 -9.91
N ALA A 153 31.01 8.32 -10.32
CA ALA A 153 30.61 7.20 -9.46
C ALA A 153 31.79 6.22 -9.36
N PRO A 154 32.20 5.79 -8.15
CA PRO A 154 33.20 4.75 -8.02
C PRO A 154 32.72 3.49 -8.75
N ALA A 155 33.66 2.81 -9.41
CA ALA A 155 33.39 1.49 -9.98
C ALA A 155 33.22 0.51 -8.81
N ASP A 156 32.07 -0.15 -8.75
CA ASP A 156 31.82 -1.28 -7.86
C ASP A 156 32.66 -2.50 -8.26
#